data_AF-A0A814E4G6-F1
#
_entry.id   AF-A0A814E4G6-F1
#
_cell.length_a   1.000
_cell.length_b   1.000
_cell.length_c   1.000
_cell.angle_alpha   90.00
_cell.angle_beta   90.00
_cell.angle_gamma   90.00
#
_symmetry.space_group_name_H-M   'P 1'
#
loop_
_entity.id
_entity.type
_entity.pdbx_description
1 polymer ?
#
loop_
_entity_poly.entity_id
_entity_poly.type
_entity_poly.pdbx_seq_one_letter_code
_entity_poly.pdbx_strand_id
1 'polypeptide(L)'
;MAKKSWKIYDDNFKESMTFPQGIPWNFHDRNPIGDVYVVVFKTAQINRKTAHHAILVDVAGSSNEENMEGVLVHLTASTITQQVKFRVEDDPWSKDCFYETVRVGQLTTTKSNPQFWAIDLHNKAYELYCSFTDQITKIKWSSSVNCQTFARALLNEFGLEWPHELPYASDRCLPVIIDIAIQVISIKASKQKKCEEAFQKTS
;
A
#
# COMPACT_ATOMS: atom_id res chain seq x y z
N MET A 1 18.78 -12.89 1.25
CA MET A 1 17.34 -12.56 1.06
C MET A 1 16.86 -11.85 2.30
N ALA A 2 16.53 -10.56 2.22
CA ALA A 2 15.88 -9.84 3.31
C ALA A 2 14.50 -10.47 3.56
N LYS A 3 14.17 -10.77 4.83
CA LYS A 3 12.84 -11.24 5.21
C LYS A 3 11.89 -10.04 5.10
N LYS A 4 10.92 -10.09 4.18
CA LYS A 4 9.81 -9.11 4.13
C LYS A 4 9.07 -9.16 5.47
N SER A 5 9.09 -8.06 6.22
CA SER A 5 8.37 -7.94 7.49
C SER A 5 7.06 -7.22 7.23
N TRP A 6 5.95 -7.94 7.34
CA TRP A 6 4.61 -7.36 7.24
C TRP A 6 4.13 -7.02 8.65
N LYS A 7 3.63 -5.80 8.86
CA LYS A 7 2.81 -5.51 10.04
C LYS A 7 1.34 -5.74 9.68
N ILE A 8 0.68 -6.62 10.44
CA ILE A 8 -0.76 -6.82 10.37
C ILE A 8 -1.33 -6.15 11.61
N TYR A 9 -2.10 -5.08 11.41
CA TYR A 9 -2.80 -4.41 12.50
C TYR A 9 -4.05 -5.23 12.82
N ASP A 10 -4.08 -5.89 13.99
CA ASP A 10 -5.27 -6.51 14.58
C ASP A 10 -5.79 -5.65 15.75
N ASP A 11 -7.01 -5.94 16.21
CA ASP A 11 -7.74 -5.21 17.26
C ASP A 11 -6.99 -5.06 18.61
N ASN A 12 -5.86 -5.75 18.81
CA ASN A 12 -4.99 -5.64 19.97
C ASN A 12 -3.75 -4.80 19.66
N PHE A 13 -3.92 -3.51 19.40
CA PHE A 13 -2.83 -2.53 19.26
C PHE A 13 -2.06 -2.37 20.58
N LYS A 14 -1.28 -3.39 20.92
CA LYS A 14 -0.21 -3.39 21.91
C LYS A 14 0.96 -4.02 21.20
N GLU A 15 1.85 -3.22 20.61
CA GLU A 15 3.31 -3.41 20.73
C GLU A 15 4.11 -2.46 19.82
N SER A 16 5.16 -1.91 20.43
CA SER A 16 6.37 -1.31 19.85
C SER A 16 6.24 -0.65 18.47
N MET A 17 6.30 0.67 18.43
CA MET A 17 6.72 1.40 17.23
C MET A 17 8.10 0.91 16.82
N THR A 18 8.16 -0.05 15.91
CA THR A 18 9.41 -0.43 15.24
C THR A 18 9.59 0.47 14.03
N PHE A 19 10.80 1.02 13.90
CA PHE A 19 11.16 1.89 12.79
C PHE A 19 10.95 1.17 11.43
N PRO A 20 10.44 1.88 10.41
CA PRO A 20 10.34 1.39 9.04
C PRO A 20 11.69 0.87 8.54
N GLN A 21 11.78 -0.43 8.23
CA GLN A 21 13.05 -1.06 7.84
C GLN A 21 13.45 -0.77 6.38
N GLY A 22 12.48 -0.41 5.53
CA GLY A 22 12.73 -0.08 4.12
C GLY A 22 12.94 1.40 3.82
N ILE A 23 12.78 2.28 4.83
CA ILE A 23 12.97 3.73 4.66
C ILE A 23 14.39 4.13 5.10
N PRO A 24 15.17 4.84 4.27
CA PRO A 24 16.52 5.28 4.63
C PRO A 24 16.48 6.33 5.76
N TRP A 25 17.61 6.46 6.48
CA TRP A 25 17.77 7.46 7.54
C TRP A 25 17.95 8.89 7.03
N ASN A 26 18.30 9.05 5.74
CA ASN A 26 18.58 10.34 5.11
C ASN A 26 17.74 10.50 3.84
N PHE A 27 17.42 11.73 3.48
CA PHE A 27 16.83 12.05 2.18
C PHE A 27 17.83 11.80 1.05
N HIS A 28 17.36 11.30 -0.09
CA HIS A 28 18.18 11.01 -1.26
C HIS A 28 18.15 12.18 -2.26
N ASP A 29 17.02 12.37 -2.95
CA ASP A 29 16.75 13.56 -3.77
C ASP A 29 15.70 14.40 -3.05
N ARG A 30 15.80 15.74 -3.11
CA ARG A 30 14.79 16.62 -2.51
C ARG A 30 13.56 16.81 -3.38
N ASN A 31 13.66 16.61 -4.68
CA ASN A 31 12.57 16.90 -5.60
C ASN A 31 11.36 15.97 -5.41
N PRO A 32 11.52 14.64 -5.31
CA PRO A 32 10.37 13.75 -5.15
C PRO A 32 9.91 13.59 -3.69
N ILE A 33 10.56 14.26 -2.71
CA ILE A 33 10.15 14.18 -1.30
C ILE A 33 8.71 14.64 -1.16
N GLY A 34 7.89 13.76 -0.60
CA GLY A 34 6.47 13.98 -0.36
C GLY A 34 5.59 13.77 -1.57
N ASP A 35 6.13 13.41 -2.73
CA ASP A 35 5.29 13.08 -3.87
C ASP A 35 4.31 11.97 -3.49
N VAL A 36 3.04 12.23 -3.78
CA VAL A 36 1.94 11.32 -3.50
C VAL A 36 1.47 10.73 -4.81
N TYR A 37 1.32 9.42 -4.81
CA TYR A 37 0.86 8.65 -5.95
C TYR A 37 -0.36 7.83 -5.56
N VAL A 38 -1.34 7.78 -6.46
CA VAL A 38 -2.32 6.70 -6.47
C VAL A 38 -1.75 5.58 -7.33
N VAL A 39 -1.64 4.39 -6.76
CA VAL A 39 -1.16 3.20 -7.48
C VAL A 39 -2.27 2.16 -7.60
N VAL A 40 -2.30 1.50 -8.75
CA VAL A 40 -3.24 0.43 -9.07
C VAL A 40 -2.45 -0.86 -9.31
N PHE A 41 -2.69 -1.92 -8.55
CA PHE A 41 -1.91 -3.16 -8.68
C PHE A 41 -2.26 -3.96 -9.94
N LYS A 42 -1.25 -4.51 -10.64
CA LYS A 42 -1.45 -5.39 -11.83
C LYS A 42 -2.24 -6.66 -11.49
N THR A 43 -1.99 -7.23 -10.33
CA THR A 43 -2.62 -8.47 -9.84
C THR A 43 -4.13 -8.37 -9.69
N ALA A 44 -4.68 -7.15 -9.64
CA ALA A 44 -6.11 -6.91 -9.59
C ALA A 44 -6.82 -7.15 -10.92
N GLN A 45 -6.13 -7.11 -12.06
CA GLN A 45 -6.73 -7.02 -13.39
C GLN A 45 -7.25 -8.36 -13.96
N ILE A 46 -7.43 -9.41 -13.15
CA ILE A 46 -7.75 -10.78 -13.63
C ILE A 46 -8.98 -10.84 -14.56
N ASN A 47 -9.88 -9.84 -14.56
CA ASN A 47 -10.96 -9.72 -15.56
C ASN A 47 -11.27 -8.28 -16.03
N ARG A 48 -10.29 -7.35 -16.03
CA ARG A 48 -10.48 -5.90 -16.36
C ARG A 48 -11.58 -5.15 -15.56
N LYS A 49 -12.17 -5.78 -14.55
CA LYS A 49 -13.29 -5.25 -13.74
C LYS A 49 -12.91 -5.04 -12.28
N THR A 50 -11.65 -5.18 -11.93
CA THR A 50 -11.19 -5.17 -10.55
C THR A 50 -9.87 -4.43 -10.47
N ALA A 51 -9.78 -3.47 -9.56
CA ALA A 51 -8.61 -2.62 -9.36
C ALA A 51 -8.38 -2.49 -7.86
N HIS A 52 -7.17 -2.83 -7.42
CA HIS A 52 -6.72 -2.63 -6.04
C HIS A 52 -5.96 -1.33 -5.97
N HIS A 53 -6.44 -0.39 -5.18
CA HIS A 53 -5.87 0.94 -5.08
C HIS A 53 -5.08 1.08 -3.78
N ALA A 54 -3.98 1.81 -3.85
CA ALA A 54 -3.22 2.23 -2.69
C ALA A 54 -2.71 3.65 -2.87
N ILE A 55 -2.33 4.28 -1.76
CA ILE A 55 -1.61 5.54 -1.75
C ILE A 55 -0.15 5.25 -1.44
N LEU A 56 0.76 5.74 -2.28
CA LEU A 56 2.19 5.71 -2.02
C LEU A 56 2.68 7.14 -1.79
N VAL A 57 3.41 7.35 -0.71
CA VAL A 57 4.06 8.64 -0.40
C VAL A 57 5.55 8.44 -0.37
N ASP A 58 6.28 9.14 -1.24
CA ASP A 58 7.74 9.10 -1.25
C ASP A 58 8.32 9.94 -0.11
N VAL A 59 8.59 9.31 1.03
CA VAL A 59 9.07 10.02 2.22
C VAL A 59 10.56 10.36 2.19
N ALA A 60 11.34 9.76 1.30
CA ALA A 60 12.80 9.88 1.28
C ALA A 60 13.33 10.55 0.01
N GLY A 61 12.46 10.75 -0.98
CA GLY A 61 12.83 11.15 -2.33
C GLY A 61 13.64 10.08 -3.04
N SER A 62 13.23 8.81 -2.88
CA SER A 62 13.93 7.66 -3.47
C SER A 62 13.25 7.11 -4.73
N SER A 63 12.01 7.50 -5.01
CA SER A 63 11.27 7.06 -6.19
C SER A 63 11.92 7.57 -7.47
N ASN A 64 11.88 6.74 -8.50
CA ASN A 64 12.44 7.03 -9.82
C ASN A 64 11.59 6.36 -10.92
N GLU A 65 12.11 6.37 -12.16
CA GLU A 65 11.37 5.84 -13.31
C GLU A 65 11.09 4.34 -13.22
N GLU A 66 11.92 3.58 -12.51
CA GLU A 66 11.89 2.12 -12.42
C GLU A 66 11.27 1.61 -11.10
N ASN A 67 11.51 2.32 -10.00
CA ASN A 67 11.14 1.91 -8.66
C ASN A 67 10.36 2.99 -7.93
N MET A 68 9.29 2.58 -7.25
CA MET A 68 8.53 3.43 -6.35
C MET A 68 8.91 3.05 -4.92
N GLU A 69 9.39 4.03 -4.16
CA GLU A 69 9.87 3.83 -2.80
C GLU A 69 9.19 4.82 -1.86
N GLY A 70 8.87 4.37 -0.65
CA GLY A 70 8.20 5.20 0.33
C GLY A 70 7.22 4.41 1.18
N VAL A 71 6.22 5.11 1.72
CA VAL A 71 5.17 4.53 2.55
C VAL A 71 3.96 4.23 1.67
N LEU A 72 3.64 2.95 1.55
CA LEU A 72 2.47 2.46 0.84
C LEU A 72 1.34 2.15 1.85
N VAL A 73 0.19 2.80 1.69
CA VAL A 73 -0.97 2.68 2.57
C VAL A 73 -2.19 2.20 1.79
N HIS A 74 -2.85 1.15 2.28
CA HIS A 74 -4.06 0.62 1.65
C HIS A 74 -4.91 -0.27 2.57
N LEU A 75 -6.13 -0.58 2.12
CA LEU A 75 -6.97 -1.61 2.71
C LEU A 75 -6.92 -2.88 1.88
N THR A 76 -6.91 -4.01 2.57
CA THR A 76 -7.05 -5.35 2.02
C THR A 76 -8.26 -6.02 2.64
N ALA A 77 -8.73 -7.13 2.08
CA ALA A 77 -9.75 -7.95 2.71
C ALA A 77 -9.37 -9.43 2.75
N SER A 78 -9.63 -10.04 3.91
CA SER A 78 -9.64 -11.50 4.02
C SER A 78 -10.69 -12.06 3.10
N THR A 79 -10.36 -13.13 2.40
CA THR A 79 -11.21 -13.63 1.32
C THR A 79 -12.24 -14.62 1.81
N ILE A 80 -11.94 -15.25 2.94
CA ILE A 80 -12.84 -16.14 3.66
C ILE A 80 -13.80 -15.31 4.53
N THR A 81 -13.27 -14.37 5.31
CA THR A 81 -14.06 -13.64 6.31
C THR A 81 -14.59 -12.30 5.82
N GLN A 82 -14.12 -11.82 4.67
CA GLN A 82 -14.35 -10.46 4.15
C GLN A 82 -13.92 -9.35 5.12
N GLN A 83 -13.19 -9.68 6.19
CA GLN A 83 -12.72 -8.71 7.15
C GLN A 83 -11.70 -7.80 6.51
N VAL A 84 -11.96 -6.50 6.66
CA VAL A 84 -11.04 -5.44 6.24
C VAL A 84 -9.76 -5.52 7.06
N LYS A 85 -8.62 -5.30 6.39
CA LYS A 85 -7.30 -5.24 7.00
C LYS A 85 -6.58 -4.00 6.53
N PHE A 86 -6.18 -3.16 7.48
CA PHE A 86 -5.29 -2.05 7.22
C PHE A 86 -3.86 -2.54 6.99
N ARG A 87 -3.18 -1.91 6.04
CA ARG A 87 -1.83 -2.25 5.61
C ARG A 87 -1.04 -0.97 5.41
N VAL A 88 0.14 -0.96 6.03
CA VAL A 88 1.18 0.02 5.74
C VAL A 88 2.47 -0.75 5.49
N GLU A 89 3.10 -0.44 4.37
CA GLU A 89 4.25 -1.17 3.85
C GLU A 89 5.33 -0.18 3.44
N ASP A 90 6.57 -0.48 3.82
CA ASP A 90 7.73 0.41 3.63
C ASP A 90 8.79 -0.20 2.71
N ASP A 91 8.51 -1.39 2.16
CA ASP A 91 9.42 -2.07 1.23
C ASP A 91 9.44 -1.35 -0.14
N PRO A 92 10.58 -1.35 -0.86
CA PRO A 92 10.62 -0.84 -2.22
C PRO A 92 9.73 -1.67 -3.14
N TRP A 93 8.98 -0.98 -4.02
CA TRP A 93 8.11 -1.60 -5.01
C TRP A 93 8.66 -1.37 -6.41
N SER A 94 8.89 -2.48 -7.12
CA SER A 94 9.11 -2.39 -8.56
C SER A 94 7.85 -1.79 -9.20
N LYS A 95 8.03 -0.82 -10.10
CA LYS A 95 6.93 -0.23 -10.86
C LYS A 95 6.12 -1.28 -11.64
N ASP A 96 6.74 -2.42 -11.94
CA ASP A 96 6.06 -3.57 -12.55
C ASP A 96 5.01 -4.26 -11.67
N CYS A 97 4.94 -3.94 -10.38
CA CYS A 97 3.83 -4.38 -9.53
C CYS A 97 2.54 -3.59 -9.82
N PHE A 98 2.65 -2.41 -10.43
CA PHE A 98 1.55 -1.50 -10.68
C PHE A 98 1.15 -1.51 -12.16
N TYR A 99 -0.15 -1.61 -12.40
CA TYR A 99 -0.75 -1.38 -13.71
C TYR A 99 -0.68 0.10 -14.06
N GLU A 100 -0.93 0.94 -13.07
CA GLU A 100 -0.99 2.39 -13.22
C GLU A 100 -0.47 3.07 -11.96
N THR A 101 0.25 4.16 -12.16
CA THR A 101 0.81 5.00 -11.11
C THR A 101 0.57 6.45 -11.51
N VAL A 102 -0.27 7.16 -10.77
CA VAL A 102 -0.65 8.54 -11.07
C VAL A 102 -0.16 9.44 -9.94
N ARG A 103 0.71 10.40 -10.26
CA ARG A 103 1.14 11.44 -9.31
C ARG A 103 -0.02 12.40 -9.10
N VAL A 104 -0.42 12.61 -7.85
CA VAL A 104 -1.60 13.43 -7.51
C VAL A 104 -1.24 14.74 -6.78
N GLY A 105 -0.04 14.83 -6.24
CA GLY A 105 0.42 16.03 -5.55
C GLY A 105 1.67 15.78 -4.73
N GLN A 106 1.95 16.69 -3.79
CA GLN A 106 3.12 16.63 -2.93
C GLN A 106 2.75 17.09 -1.52
N LEU A 107 3.16 16.30 -0.52
CA LEU A 107 3.07 16.65 0.89
C LEU A 107 4.32 17.37 1.35
N THR A 108 4.15 18.36 2.22
CA THR A 108 5.27 19.01 2.89
C THR A 108 5.51 18.39 4.26
N THR A 109 6.77 18.36 4.69
CA THR A 109 7.13 17.93 6.04
C THR A 109 8.11 18.89 6.70
N THR A 110 8.00 19.02 8.02
CA THR A 110 8.99 19.70 8.85
C THR A 110 10.03 18.75 9.42
N LYS A 111 9.89 17.43 9.17
CA LYS A 111 10.82 16.42 9.69
C LYS A 111 12.12 16.47 8.90
N SER A 112 13.22 16.42 9.64
CA SER A 112 14.57 16.35 9.07
C SER A 112 15.01 14.92 8.70
N ASN A 113 14.20 13.91 9.03
CA ASN A 113 14.52 12.51 8.83
C ASN A 113 13.29 11.75 8.27
N PRO A 114 13.46 10.98 7.17
CA PRO A 114 12.39 10.24 6.53
C PRO A 114 11.67 9.22 7.43
N GLN A 115 12.37 8.54 8.33
CA GLN A 115 11.76 7.51 9.17
C GLN A 115 10.78 8.10 10.19
N PHE A 116 11.11 9.25 10.80
CA PHE A 116 10.16 9.94 11.67
C PHE A 116 8.95 10.44 10.89
N TRP A 117 9.16 10.88 9.64
CA TRP A 117 8.03 11.27 8.81
C TRP A 117 7.15 10.08 8.42
N ALA A 118 7.76 8.94 8.08
CA ALA A 118 7.04 7.71 7.81
C ALA A 118 6.20 7.28 9.03
N ILE A 119 6.75 7.34 10.25
CA ILE A 119 5.99 7.05 11.49
C ILE A 119 4.79 7.99 11.64
N ASP A 120 4.96 9.31 11.40
CA ASP A 120 3.85 10.26 11.45
C ASP A 120 2.77 9.92 10.41
N LEU A 121 3.15 9.54 9.19
CA LEU A 121 2.21 9.10 8.16
C LEU A 121 1.51 7.80 8.53
N HIS A 122 2.21 6.82 9.11
CA HIS A 122 1.61 5.57 9.61
C HIS A 122 0.54 5.86 10.65
N ASN A 123 0.86 6.71 11.63
CA ASN A 123 -0.07 7.09 12.69
C ASN A 123 -1.28 7.82 12.12
N LYS A 124 -1.06 8.82 11.26
CA LYS A 124 -2.15 9.58 10.62
C LYS A 124 -3.06 8.67 9.78
N ALA A 125 -2.48 7.77 8.99
CA ALA A 125 -3.25 6.82 8.20
C ALA A 125 -4.02 5.82 9.07
N TYR A 126 -3.46 5.41 10.21
CA TYR A 126 -4.12 4.52 11.16
C TYR A 126 -5.28 5.22 11.89
N GLU A 127 -5.10 6.46 12.34
CA GLU A 127 -6.17 7.29 12.91
C GLU A 127 -7.32 7.47 11.93
N LEU A 128 -6.99 7.75 10.65
CA LEU A 128 -7.99 7.80 9.60
C LEU A 128 -8.64 6.43 9.38
N TYR A 129 -7.88 5.34 9.38
CA TYR A 129 -8.46 4.00 9.28
C TYR A 129 -9.44 3.71 10.42
N CYS A 130 -9.09 4.02 11.66
CA CYS A 130 -9.97 3.87 12.81
C CYS A 130 -11.27 4.66 12.61
N SER A 131 -11.19 5.94 12.26
CA SER A 131 -12.38 6.77 12.01
C SER A 131 -13.19 6.32 10.77
N PHE A 132 -12.52 5.88 9.72
CA PHE A 132 -13.13 5.33 8.51
C PHE A 132 -13.84 4.01 8.77
N THR A 133 -13.39 3.27 9.78
CA THR A 133 -13.95 2.00 10.23
C THR A 133 -14.69 2.12 11.56
N ASP A 134 -15.03 3.33 12.00
CA ASP A 134 -15.62 3.54 13.31
C ASP A 134 -16.93 2.74 13.46
N GLN A 135 -16.92 1.88 14.49
CA GLN A 135 -18.04 1.23 15.20
C GLN A 135 -18.15 -0.30 15.21
N ILE A 136 -17.38 -1.10 14.45
CA ILE A 136 -17.64 -2.57 14.48
C ILE A 136 -16.36 -3.39 14.31
N THR A 137 -16.08 -4.26 15.29
CA THR A 137 -15.06 -5.35 15.27
C THR A 137 -15.24 -6.38 14.13
N LYS A 138 -16.11 -6.09 13.15
CA LYS A 138 -16.56 -7.00 12.08
C LYS A 138 -16.89 -6.27 10.79
N ILE A 139 -16.19 -5.19 10.46
CA ILE A 139 -16.42 -4.52 9.18
C ILE A 139 -16.08 -5.46 8.04
N LYS A 140 -17.09 -5.69 7.20
CA LYS A 140 -16.99 -6.48 5.98
C LYS A 140 -16.73 -5.55 4.80
N TRP A 141 -15.86 -6.01 3.92
CA TRP A 141 -15.60 -5.37 2.63
C TRP A 141 -16.91 -5.10 1.86
N SER A 142 -17.08 -3.88 1.36
CA SER A 142 -18.29 -3.44 0.68
C SER A 142 -17.99 -2.31 -0.31
N SER A 143 -19.02 -1.79 -0.99
CA SER A 143 -18.88 -0.64 -1.88
C SER A 143 -18.60 0.66 -1.11
N SER A 144 -19.04 0.77 0.14
CA SER A 144 -18.73 1.90 1.02
C SER A 144 -17.38 1.73 1.72
N VAL A 145 -16.95 0.50 2.00
CA VAL A 145 -15.69 0.20 2.69
C VAL A 145 -14.82 -0.72 1.82
N ASN A 146 -13.96 -0.12 1.01
CA ASN A 146 -12.97 -0.81 0.18
C ASN A 146 -11.70 0.04 0.01
N CYS A 147 -10.71 -0.50 -0.70
CA CYS A 147 -9.43 0.18 -0.92
C CYS A 147 -9.56 1.50 -1.70
N GLN A 148 -10.48 1.61 -2.65
CA GLN A 148 -10.65 2.87 -3.38
C GLN A 148 -11.31 3.94 -2.51
N THR A 149 -12.38 3.61 -1.78
CA THR A 149 -13.04 4.59 -0.91
C THR A 149 -12.11 5.07 0.20
N PHE A 150 -11.27 4.18 0.73
CA PHE A 150 -10.24 4.55 1.69
C PHE A 150 -9.10 5.39 1.08
N ALA A 151 -8.61 5.03 -0.11
CA ALA A 151 -7.59 5.83 -0.80
C ALA A 151 -8.08 7.26 -1.07
N ARG A 152 -9.36 7.41 -1.43
CA ARG A 152 -10.00 8.73 -1.57
C ARG A 152 -10.08 9.49 -0.25
N ALA A 153 -10.46 8.81 0.83
CA ALA A 153 -10.48 9.41 2.17
C ALA A 153 -9.08 9.90 2.58
N LEU A 154 -8.03 9.10 2.31
CA LEU A 154 -6.63 9.49 2.54
C LEU A 154 -6.22 10.73 1.75
N LEU A 155 -6.53 10.78 0.45
CA LEU A 155 -6.21 11.97 -0.35
C LEU A 155 -6.93 13.21 0.16
N ASN A 156 -8.21 13.10 0.52
CA ASN A 156 -8.96 14.20 1.10
C ASN A 156 -8.35 14.67 2.43
N GLU A 157 -7.93 13.74 3.28
CA GLU A 157 -7.22 14.02 4.54
C GLU A 157 -5.84 14.67 4.31
N PHE A 158 -5.27 14.49 3.13
CA PHE A 158 -4.04 15.14 2.67
C PHE A 158 -4.27 16.46 1.94
N GLY A 159 -5.52 16.87 1.72
CA GLY A 159 -5.86 18.05 0.92
C GLY A 159 -5.52 17.88 -0.56
N LEU A 160 -5.51 16.64 -1.06
CA LEU A 160 -5.23 16.29 -2.45
C LEU A 160 -6.49 15.78 -3.14
N GLU A 161 -6.58 15.99 -4.45
CA GLU A 161 -7.73 15.57 -5.25
C GLU A 161 -7.52 14.17 -5.84
N TRP A 162 -8.63 13.44 -6.02
CA TRP A 162 -8.61 12.17 -6.76
C TRP A 162 -8.40 12.45 -8.25
N PRO A 163 -7.47 11.75 -8.93
CA PRO A 163 -7.14 12.04 -10.31
C PRO A 163 -8.31 11.68 -11.24
N HIS A 164 -8.67 12.60 -12.15
CA HIS A 164 -9.81 12.45 -13.05
C HIS A 164 -9.65 11.30 -14.05
N GLU A 165 -8.41 10.94 -14.39
CA GLU A 165 -8.10 9.80 -15.26
C GLU A 165 -8.45 8.44 -14.62
N LEU A 166 -8.49 8.34 -13.28
CA LEU A 166 -8.76 7.06 -12.62
C LEU A 166 -10.28 6.85 -12.44
N PRO A 167 -10.87 5.83 -13.08
CA PRO A 167 -12.30 5.59 -12.98
C PRO A 167 -12.71 5.20 -11.56
N TYR A 168 -13.88 5.66 -11.14
CA TYR A 168 -14.53 5.17 -9.94
C TYR A 168 -14.89 3.68 -10.12
N ALA A 169 -14.31 2.81 -9.31
CA ALA A 169 -14.68 1.40 -9.29
C ALA A 169 -16.13 1.24 -8.83
N SER A 170 -16.62 2.13 -7.95
CA SER A 170 -18.04 2.20 -7.55
C SER A 170 -19.00 2.42 -8.72
N ASP A 171 -18.55 3.05 -9.80
CA ASP A 171 -19.43 3.44 -10.91
C ASP A 171 -19.57 2.32 -11.94
N ARG A 172 -18.74 1.28 -11.87
CA ARG A 172 -18.69 0.22 -12.91
C ARG A 172 -18.54 -1.20 -12.40
N CYS A 173 -18.17 -1.42 -11.14
CA CYS A 173 -17.80 -2.74 -10.64
C CYS A 173 -18.30 -3.00 -9.22
N LEU A 174 -18.72 -4.24 -8.95
CA LEU A 174 -18.99 -4.70 -7.59
C LEU A 174 -17.69 -4.68 -6.75
N PRO A 175 -17.76 -4.43 -5.44
CA PRO A 175 -16.62 -4.52 -4.55
C PRO A 175 -16.11 -5.97 -4.50
N VAL A 176 -15.17 -6.32 -5.37
CA VAL A 176 -14.54 -7.64 -5.36
C VAL A 176 -13.38 -7.62 -4.36
N ILE A 177 -13.20 -8.71 -3.63
CA ILE A 177 -12.09 -8.91 -2.71
C ILE A 177 -10.89 -9.38 -3.54
N ILE A 178 -9.85 -8.57 -3.65
CA ILE A 178 -8.79 -8.75 -4.67
C ILE A 178 -7.56 -9.51 -4.13
N ASP A 179 -7.42 -9.69 -2.81
CA ASP A 179 -6.14 -10.13 -2.24
C ASP A 179 -5.82 -11.64 -2.35
N ILE A 180 -6.74 -12.52 -2.83
CA ILE A 180 -6.41 -13.96 -3.04
C ILE A 180 -5.26 -14.11 -4.03
N ALA A 181 -5.33 -13.36 -5.14
CA ALA A 181 -4.39 -13.58 -6.23
C ALA A 181 -2.96 -13.20 -5.83
N ILE A 182 -2.80 -12.13 -5.04
CA ILE A 182 -1.49 -11.59 -4.66
C ILE A 182 -0.73 -12.58 -3.76
N GLN A 183 -1.39 -13.12 -2.72
CA GLN A 183 -0.72 -14.08 -1.84
C GLN A 183 -0.41 -15.40 -2.55
N VAL A 184 -1.34 -15.91 -3.37
CA VAL A 184 -1.14 -17.19 -4.07
C VAL A 184 -0.04 -17.06 -5.15
N ILE A 185 0.02 -15.95 -5.89
CA ILE A 185 1.05 -15.70 -6.90
C ILE A 185 2.42 -15.46 -6.24
N SER A 186 2.48 -14.67 -5.17
CA SER A 186 3.71 -14.44 -4.38
C SER A 186 4.28 -15.74 -3.79
N ILE A 187 3.41 -16.60 -3.24
CA ILE A 187 3.81 -17.92 -2.71
C ILE A 187 4.31 -18.83 -3.83
N LYS A 188 3.68 -18.81 -5.01
CA LYS A 188 4.13 -19.62 -6.15
C LYS A 188 5.47 -19.15 -6.72
N ALA A 189 5.64 -17.84 -6.93
CA ALA A 189 6.89 -17.27 -7.44
C ALA A 189 8.08 -17.47 -6.47
N SER A 190 7.85 -17.30 -5.16
CA SER A 190 8.89 -17.53 -4.15
C SER A 190 9.26 -19.01 -3.99
N LYS A 191 8.31 -19.93 -4.16
CA LYS A 191 8.60 -21.38 -4.21
C LYS A 191 9.39 -21.75 -5.46
N GLN A 192 9.01 -21.21 -6.61
CA GLN A 192 9.69 -21.48 -7.88
C GLN A 192 11.15 -20.99 -7.86
N LYS A 193 11.39 -19.75 -7.43
CA LYS A 193 12.75 -19.20 -7.28
C LYS A 193 13.62 -20.04 -6.34
N LYS A 194 13.06 -20.52 -5.22
CA LYS A 194 13.78 -21.43 -4.30
C LYS A 194 14.11 -22.78 -4.94
N CYS A 195 13.24 -23.33 -5.78
CA CYS A 195 13.53 -24.55 -6.53
C CYS A 195 14.65 -24.35 -7.55
N GLU A 196 14.66 -23.23 -8.28
CA GLU A 196 15.69 -22.88 -9.26
C GLU A 196 17.06 -22.66 -8.59
N GLU A 197 17.11 -21.93 -7.47
CA GLU A 197 18.33 -21.73 -6.70
C GLU A 197 18.87 -23.03 -6.07
N ALA A 198 17.99 -23.97 -5.70
CA ALA A 198 18.40 -25.28 -5.18
C ALA A 198 19.02 -26.15 -6.29
N PHE A 199 18.44 -26.13 -7.50
CA PHE A 199 18.93 -26.88 -8.65
C PHE A 199 20.32 -26.43 -9.12
N GLN A 200 20.58 -25.10 -9.09
CA GLN A 200 21.89 -24.53 -9.44
C GLN A 200 22.99 -24.85 -8.43
N LYS A 201 22.66 -25.16 -7.17
CA LYS A 201 23.65 -25.52 -6.14
C LYS A 201 24.04 -27.00 -6.15
N THR A 202 23.25 -27.84 -6.83
CA THR A 202 23.48 -29.29 -6.94
C THR A 202 24.07 -29.70 -8.29
N SER A 203 24.29 -28.75 -9.20
CA SER A 203 24.92 -28.93 -10.51
C SER A 203 26.33 -28.34 -10.49
#